data_AF-A0A7S3ET45-F1
#
_entry.id   AF-A0A7S3ET45-F1
#
_cell.length_a   1.000
_cell.length_b   1.000
_cell.length_c   1.000
_cell.angle_alpha   90.00
_cell.angle_beta   90.00
_cell.angle_gamma   90.00
#
_symmetry.space_group_name_H-M   'P 1'
#
loop_
_entity.id
_entity.type
_entity.pdbx_description
1 polymer ?
#
loop_
_entity_poly.entity_id
_entity_poly.type
_entity_poly.pdbx_seq_one_letter_code
_entity_poly.pdbx_strand_id
1 'polypeptide(L)'
;VLLPPEAVPFGTPTPRLLKVWREAAASGVVLDLVYGPIAWDAMLNSEAVAQGADVLYVNCGGHEGLYSQLCRYRRKGLLCDGEDPQLLLHEVLTSAKSRGRHASPHASPHASRPNDDQV
;
A
#
# COMPACT_ATOMS: atom_id res chain seq x y z
N VAL A 1 14.86 -2.53 -11.83
CA VAL A 1 13.47 -3.07 -11.80
C VAL A 1 13.37 -3.96 -10.59
N LEU A 2 12.40 -3.74 -9.69
CA LEU A 2 12.18 -4.61 -8.54
C LEU A 2 11.36 -5.82 -8.98
N LEU A 3 11.81 -7.02 -8.61
CA LEU A 3 11.07 -8.25 -8.85
C LEU A 3 10.25 -8.60 -7.60
N PRO A 4 9.02 -9.09 -7.77
CA PRO A 4 8.26 -9.57 -6.63
C PRO A 4 8.93 -10.84 -6.06
N PRO A 5 8.83 -11.07 -4.74
CA PRO A 5 9.34 -12.30 -4.11
C PRO A 5 8.79 -13.59 -4.73
N GLU A 6 7.56 -13.53 -5.27
CA GLU A 6 6.89 -14.64 -5.93
C GLU A 6 6.01 -14.11 -7.05
N ALA A 7 6.09 -14.76 -8.22
CA ALA A 7 5.27 -14.46 -9.38
C ALA A 7 3.85 -14.99 -9.21
N VAL A 8 2.85 -14.13 -9.45
CA VAL A 8 1.43 -14.49 -9.38
C VAL A 8 0.77 -14.22 -10.73
N PRO A 9 -0.02 -15.16 -11.28
CA PRO A 9 -0.74 -14.91 -12.52
C PRO A 9 -1.70 -13.73 -12.38
N PHE A 10 -1.82 -12.95 -13.45
CA PHE A 10 -2.60 -11.72 -13.47
C PHE A 10 -4.01 -11.90 -12.90
N GLY A 11 -4.38 -11.06 -11.93
CA GLY A 11 -5.71 -11.02 -11.33
C GLY A 11 -6.10 -12.25 -10.51
N THR A 12 -5.16 -13.14 -10.21
CA THR A 12 -5.42 -14.35 -9.40
C THR A 12 -5.48 -13.99 -7.92
N PRO A 13 -6.60 -14.25 -7.22
CA PRO A 13 -6.68 -14.08 -5.78
C PRO A 13 -5.74 -15.04 -5.06
N THR A 14 -4.90 -14.54 -4.16
CA THR A 14 -4.02 -15.39 -3.33
C THR A 14 -4.04 -14.94 -1.86
N PRO A 15 -3.89 -15.88 -0.89
CA PRO A 15 -3.80 -15.52 0.51
C PRO A 15 -2.70 -14.49 0.80
N ARG A 16 -1.54 -14.62 0.14
CA ARG A 16 -0.40 -13.71 0.28
C ARG A 16 -0.76 -12.27 -0.14
N LEU A 17 -1.35 -12.08 -1.32
CA LEU A 17 -1.70 -10.74 -1.79
C LEU A 17 -2.79 -10.10 -0.93
N LEU A 18 -3.76 -10.89 -0.44
CA LEU A 18 -4.74 -10.40 0.54
C LEU A 18 -4.07 -9.96 1.85
N LYS A 19 -3.10 -10.73 2.35
CA LYS A 19 -2.34 -10.38 3.55
C LYS A 19 -1.61 -9.04 3.37
N VAL A 20 -0.84 -8.90 2.30
CA VAL A 20 -0.11 -7.65 1.99
C VAL A 20 -1.09 -6.47 1.86
N TRP A 21 -2.23 -6.67 1.19
CA TRP A 21 -3.27 -5.66 1.07
C TRP A 21 -3.83 -5.21 2.43
N ARG A 22 -4.08 -6.15 3.35
CA ARG A 22 -4.53 -5.84 4.72
C ARG A 22 -3.48 -5.10 5.54
N GLU A 23 -2.22 -5.51 5.42
CA GLU A 23 -1.10 -4.86 6.11
C GLU A 23 -0.90 -3.41 5.63
N ALA A 24 -0.98 -3.18 4.31
CA ALA A 24 -0.99 -1.83 3.75
C ALA A 24 -2.21 -1.02 4.23
N ALA A 25 -3.40 -1.61 4.23
CA ALA A 25 -4.59 -0.94 4.75
C ALA A 25 -4.44 -0.56 6.24
N ALA A 26 -3.84 -1.43 7.06
CA ALA A 26 -3.57 -1.18 8.47
C ALA A 26 -2.56 -0.04 8.69
N SER A 27 -1.64 0.20 7.75
CA SER A 27 -0.75 1.37 7.76
C SER A 27 -1.42 2.64 7.22
N GLY A 28 -2.64 2.54 6.69
CA GLY A 28 -3.40 3.65 6.12
C GLY A 28 -3.26 3.81 4.60
N VAL A 29 -2.59 2.86 3.94
CA VAL A 29 -2.42 2.85 2.49
C VAL A 29 -3.48 1.95 1.85
N VAL A 30 -4.32 2.54 1.00
CA VAL A 30 -5.28 1.78 0.19
C VAL A 30 -4.59 1.39 -1.10
N LEU A 31 -4.50 0.09 -1.35
CA LEU A 31 -4.00 -0.47 -2.61
C LEU A 31 -5.18 -1.06 -3.39
N ASP A 32 -5.06 -1.19 -4.72
CA ASP A 32 -5.90 -2.14 -5.45
C ASP A 32 -5.55 -3.60 -5.07
N LEU A 33 -6.21 -4.59 -5.64
CA LEU A 33 -5.98 -6.02 -5.30
C LEU A 33 -5.29 -6.82 -6.41
N VAL A 34 -4.88 -6.15 -7.50
CA VAL A 34 -4.27 -6.77 -8.69
C VAL A 34 -2.79 -6.41 -8.79
N TYR A 35 -2.45 -5.13 -8.69
CA TYR A 35 -1.09 -4.61 -8.87
C TYR A 35 -0.46 -4.14 -7.56
N GLY A 36 -1.23 -3.40 -6.76
CA GLY A 36 -0.75 -2.73 -5.56
C GLY A 36 0.03 -3.65 -4.62
N PRO A 37 -0.54 -4.78 -4.16
CA PRO A 37 0.12 -5.69 -3.23
C PRO A 37 1.40 -6.31 -3.81
N ILE A 38 1.46 -6.55 -5.12
CA ILE A 38 2.66 -7.08 -5.79
C ILE A 38 3.78 -6.03 -5.75
N ALA A 39 3.47 -4.79 -6.15
CA ALA A 39 4.45 -3.70 -6.17
C ALA A 39 4.87 -3.28 -4.74
N TRP A 40 3.92 -3.27 -3.80
CA TRP A 40 4.16 -2.94 -2.40
C TRP A 40 5.08 -3.96 -1.75
N ASP A 41 4.83 -5.25 -1.94
CA ASP A 41 5.69 -6.32 -1.40
C ASP A 41 7.06 -6.34 -2.08
N ALA A 42 7.15 -6.11 -3.40
CA ALA A 42 8.43 -6.00 -4.10
C ALA A 42 9.27 -4.84 -3.58
N MET A 43 8.64 -3.71 -3.25
CA MET A 43 9.31 -2.56 -2.64
C MET A 43 9.82 -2.89 -1.24
N LEU A 44 8.96 -3.40 -0.35
CA LEU A 44 9.31 -3.68 1.05
C LEU A 44 10.42 -4.72 1.19
N ASN A 45 10.50 -5.67 0.25
CA ASN A 45 11.53 -6.72 0.24
C ASN A 45 12.75 -6.36 -0.63
N SER A 46 12.87 -5.11 -1.09
CA SER A 46 14.03 -4.69 -1.89
C SER A 46 15.27 -4.45 -1.03
N GLU A 47 16.45 -4.68 -1.61
CA GLU A 47 17.73 -4.35 -0.96
C GLU A 47 17.83 -2.87 -0.59
N ALA A 48 17.23 -1.98 -1.39
CA ALA A 48 17.21 -0.55 -1.11
C ALA A 48 16.54 -0.26 0.24
N VAL A 49 15.38 -0.86 0.52
CA VAL A 49 14.71 -0.74 1.82
C VAL A 49 15.55 -1.39 2.92
N ALA A 50 16.13 -2.57 2.68
CA ALA A 50 16.97 -3.26 3.66
C ALA A 50 18.23 -2.48 4.04
N GLN A 51 18.77 -1.68 3.12
CA GLN A 51 19.92 -0.79 3.32
C GLN A 51 19.54 0.58 3.87
N GLY A 52 18.25 0.82 4.14
CA GLY A 52 17.75 2.07 4.72
C GLY A 52 17.68 3.24 3.73
N ALA A 53 17.58 2.96 2.43
CA ALA A 53 17.39 4.01 1.43
C ALA A 53 15.98 4.61 1.50
N ASP A 54 15.87 5.90 1.18
CA ASP A 54 14.57 6.55 0.97
C ASP A 54 13.93 6.06 -0.33
N VAL A 55 12.74 5.48 -0.24
CA VAL A 55 12.02 4.92 -1.38
C VAL A 55 10.68 5.62 -1.57
N LEU A 56 10.41 6.03 -2.80
CA LEU A 56 9.11 6.57 -3.21
C LEU A 56 8.25 5.46 -3.82
N TYR A 57 7.12 5.16 -3.17
CA TYR A 57 6.06 4.35 -3.76
C TYR A 57 5.07 5.21 -4.54
N VAL A 58 4.79 4.85 -5.79
CA VAL A 58 3.74 5.48 -6.59
C VAL A 58 2.51 4.59 -6.58
N ASN A 59 1.45 5.02 -5.89
CA ASN A 59 0.16 4.36 -5.92
C ASN A 59 -0.59 4.72 -7.21
N CYS A 60 -0.79 3.75 -8.10
CA CYS A 60 -1.39 3.97 -9.41
C CYS A 60 -2.92 3.98 -9.42
N GLY A 61 -3.59 3.88 -8.26
CA GLY A 61 -5.05 3.86 -8.17
C GLY A 61 -5.65 2.47 -8.37
N GLY A 62 -6.76 2.37 -9.11
CA GLY A 62 -7.48 1.09 -9.32
C GLY A 62 -8.46 0.72 -8.20
N HIS A 63 -8.78 1.67 -7.32
CA HIS A 63 -9.65 1.45 -6.16
C HIS A 63 -11.09 1.14 -6.55
N GLU A 64 -11.55 1.57 -7.73
CA GLU A 64 -12.86 1.24 -8.30
C GLU A 64 -13.04 -0.26 -8.52
N GLY A 65 -11.93 -1.01 -8.71
CA GLY A 65 -11.95 -2.45 -8.87
C GLY A 65 -12.08 -3.23 -7.55
N LEU A 66 -11.90 -2.61 -6.40
CA LEU A 66 -11.74 -3.30 -5.11
C LEU A 66 -12.94 -4.17 -4.73
N TYR A 67 -14.15 -3.65 -4.84
CA TYR A 67 -15.34 -4.43 -4.51
C TYR A 67 -15.44 -5.72 -5.35
N SER A 68 -15.20 -5.59 -6.66
CA SER A 68 -15.25 -6.72 -7.58
C SER A 68 -14.16 -7.76 -7.27
N GLN A 69 -12.97 -7.31 -6.85
CA GLN A 69 -11.88 -8.19 -6.45
C GLN A 69 -12.17 -8.87 -5.12
N LEU A 70 -12.62 -8.14 -4.09
CA LEU A 70 -13.03 -8.73 -2.81
C LEU A 70 -14.12 -9.79 -2.98
N CYS A 71 -15.08 -9.57 -3.89
CA CYS A 71 -16.06 -10.59 -4.29
C CYS A 71 -15.41 -11.86 -4.89
N ARG A 72 -14.29 -11.74 -5.63
CA ARG A 72 -13.52 -12.90 -6.13
C ARG A 72 -12.80 -13.61 -4.99
N TYR A 73 -12.17 -12.87 -4.07
CA TYR A 73 -11.55 -13.44 -2.86
C TYR A 73 -12.57 -14.21 -2.02
N ARG A 74 -13.79 -13.67 -1.83
CA ARG A 74 -14.89 -14.37 -1.15
C ARG A 74 -15.26 -15.68 -1.85
N ARG A 75 -15.48 -15.64 -3.18
CA ARG A 75 -15.82 -16.84 -3.97
C ARG A 75 -14.72 -17.92 -3.95
N LYS A 76 -13.47 -17.53 -3.71
CA LYS A 76 -12.33 -18.43 -3.55
C LYS A 76 -12.16 -18.94 -2.11
N GLY A 77 -13.00 -18.51 -1.16
CA GLY A 77 -12.88 -18.89 0.25
C GLY A 77 -11.67 -18.27 0.96
N LEU A 78 -11.20 -17.12 0.48
CA LEU A 78 -10.02 -16.43 1.03
C LEU A 78 -10.35 -15.31 2.02
N LEU A 79 -11.62 -14.92 2.11
CA LEU A 79 -12.11 -14.04 3.17
C LEU A 79 -12.57 -14.90 4.35
N CYS A 80 -12.57 -14.31 5.55
CA CYS A 80 -13.10 -15.00 6.73
C CYS A 80 -14.60 -15.30 6.57
N ASP A 81 -15.08 -16.33 7.27
CA ASP A 81 -16.51 -16.65 7.28
C ASP A 81 -17.32 -15.46 7.80
N GLY A 82 -18.33 -15.05 7.04
CA GLY A 82 -19.17 -13.88 7.35
C GLY A 82 -18.55 -12.52 7.00
N GLU A 83 -17.32 -12.47 6.47
CA GLU A 83 -16.71 -11.22 6.03
C GLU A 83 -17.36 -10.74 4.72
N ASP A 84 -18.13 -9.65 4.83
CA ASP A 84 -18.80 -9.04 3.69
C ASP A 84 -17.85 -8.09 2.93
N PRO A 85 -17.68 -8.26 1.60
CA PRO A 85 -16.82 -7.40 0.77
C PRO A 85 -17.14 -5.91 0.84
N GLN A 86 -18.42 -5.53 0.98
CA GLN A 86 -18.82 -4.13 1.02
C GLN A 86 -18.44 -3.50 2.36
N LEU A 87 -18.69 -4.22 3.46
CA LEU A 87 -18.31 -3.78 4.82
C LEU A 87 -16.78 -3.65 4.94
N LEU A 88 -16.04 -4.67 4.52
CA LEU A 88 -14.58 -4.66 4.55
C LEU A 88 -14.01 -3.48 3.75
N LEU A 89 -14.54 -3.22 2.55
CA LEU A 89 -14.12 -2.08 1.73
C LEU A 89 -14.41 -0.76 2.44
N HIS A 90 -15.59 -0.61 3.05
CA HIS A 90 -15.96 0.58 3.78
C HIS A 90 -15.02 0.85 4.97
N GLU A 91 -14.67 -0.18 5.73
CA GLU A 91 -13.73 -0.10 6.86
C GLU A 91 -12.35 0.37 6.41
N VAL A 92 -11.80 -0.22 5.35
CA VAL A 92 -10.48 0.15 4.80
C VAL A 92 -10.46 1.60 4.33
N LEU A 93 -11.47 2.02 3.57
CA LEU A 93 -11.54 3.39 3.05
C LEU A 93 -11.75 4.43 4.15
N THR A 94 -12.52 4.10 5.20
CA THR A 94 -12.74 4.99 6.34
C THR A 94 -11.50 5.11 7.20
N SER A 95 -10.81 3.99 7.45
CA SER A 95 -9.56 3.97 8.22
C SER A 95 -8.47 4.79 7.55
N ALA A 96 -8.28 4.65 6.23
CA ALA A 96 -7.31 5.43 5.47
C ALA A 96 -7.59 6.95 5.53
N LYS A 97 -8.86 7.36 5.42
CA LYS A 97 -9.27 8.78 5.53
C LYS A 97 -9.03 9.39 6.91
N SER A 98 -9.06 8.58 7.97
CA SER A 98 -8.77 9.05 9.34
C SER A 98 -7.28 9.30 9.55
N ARG A 99 -6.42 8.41 9.02
CA ARG A 99 -4.95 8.49 9.17
C ARG A 99 -4.31 9.56 8.31
N GLY A 100 -4.81 9.75 7.08
CA GLY A 100 -4.32 10.80 6.18
C GLY A 100 -4.49 12.23 6.72
N ARG A 101 -5.40 12.46 7.69
CA ARG A 101 -5.60 13.78 8.32
C ARG A 101 -4.59 14.12 9.41
N HIS A 102 -3.89 13.13 9.97
CA HIS A 102 -2.89 13.35 11.03
C HIS A 102 -1.45 13.47 10.49
N ALA A 103 -1.22 13.27 9.20
CA ALA A 103 0.12 13.27 8.58
C ALA A 103 0.64 14.67 8.20
N SER A 104 0.37 15.70 9.00
CA SER A 104 1.08 16.99 8.92
C SER A 104 1.42 17.51 10.30
N PRO A 105 2.63 17.19 10.79
CA PRO A 105 3.41 18.19 11.51
C PRO A 105 4.89 18.05 11.13
N HIS A 106 5.29 18.42 9.92
CA HIS A 106 6.68 18.78 9.63
C HIS A 106 6.75 19.80 8.50
N ALA A 107 6.33 21.03 8.81
CA ALA A 107 7.05 22.18 8.28
C ALA A 107 8.40 22.22 9.03
N SER A 108 9.41 21.56 8.50
CA SER A 108 10.78 21.80 8.96
C SER A 108 11.19 23.20 8.50
N PRO A 109 11.67 24.08 9.40
CA PRO A 109 12.19 25.37 8.98
C PRO A 109 13.44 25.12 8.14
N HIS A 110 13.45 25.64 6.91
CA HIS A 110 14.66 25.71 6.10
C HIS A 110 15.75 26.38 6.93
N ALA A 111 16.75 25.60 7.33
CA ALA A 111 17.98 26.11 7.89
C ALA A 111 18.65 26.99 6.82
N SER A 112 18.69 28.29 7.08
CA SER A 112 19.47 29.26 6.33
C SER A 112 20.92 28.77 6.24
N ARG A 113 21.41 28.51 5.03
CA ARG A 113 22.85 28.36 4.80
C ARG A 113 23.49 29.73 5.00
N PRO A 114 24.55 29.87 5.80
CA PRO A 114 25.34 31.09 5.78
C PRO A 114 26.03 31.18 4.41
N ASN A 115 25.93 32.37 3.82
CA ASN A 115 26.62 32.77 2.61
C ASN A 115 28.06 33.13 3.05
N ASP A 116 29.01 32.23 2.86
CA ASP A 116 30.43 32.57 2.99
C ASP A 116 30.84 33.34 1.73
N ASP A 117 30.85 34.66 1.84
CA ASP A 117 31.64 35.54 0.98
C ASP A 117 33.12 35.47 1.40
N GLN A 118 34.00 35.51 0.39
CA GLN A 118 35.45 35.79 0.41
C GLN A 118 36.35 34.55 0.68
N VAL A 119 37.28 34.18 -0.21
CA VAL A 119 38.37 34.95 -0.86
C VAL A 119 38.62 34.49 -2.29
#